data_AF-A0ABD7Z8D3-F1
#
_entry.id   AF-A0ABD7Z8D3-F1
#
_cell.length_a   1.000
_cell.length_b   1.000
_cell.length_c   1.000
_cell.angle_alpha   90.00
_cell.angle_beta   90.00
_cell.angle_gamma   90.00
#
_symmetry.space_group_name_H-M   'P 1'
#
loop_
_entity.id
_entity.type
_entity.pdbx_description
1 polymer ?
#
loop_
_entity_poly.entity_id
_entity_poly.type
_entity_poly.pdbx_seq_one_letter_code
_entity_poly.pdbx_strand_id
1 'polypeptide(L)'
;MADKQTTATADEELKAVANEHDFWHADWGFVVIVALMSAGVFAGTSMYYNYGVGAFNEVAIVAMLKAGMTGGSYGAAAAFGASFLFARILEGSLVGILDLGGSILTGVGIGIPAILLSVGAKPLVANFGLALLTGAVLGIIIGVIIFLVRKFTINQSNATFGADVMMGAGNQTGRFLGPLIILSAVTASIPIGIGSTIGAALFYAWKKPIPGGAIIGAMIMGFFFPVKL
;
A
#
# COMPACT_ATOMS: atom_id res chain seq x y z
N MET A 1 -23.00 -7.87 45.29
CA MET A 1 -23.72 -6.96 44.36
C MET A 1 -22.72 -6.01 43.71
N ALA A 2 -21.78 -6.52 42.92
CA ALA A 2 -20.77 -5.69 42.25
C ALA A 2 -20.28 -6.43 41.01
N ASP A 3 -21.07 -6.42 39.92
CA ASP A 3 -20.57 -6.85 38.60
C ASP A 3 -21.48 -6.41 37.43
N LYS A 4 -21.98 -5.17 37.47
CA LYS A 4 -22.85 -4.65 36.38
C LYS A 4 -22.49 -3.25 35.91
N GLN A 5 -21.40 -2.66 36.39
CA GLN A 5 -21.10 -1.24 36.18
C GLN A 5 -19.83 -0.98 35.36
N THR A 6 -19.08 -2.02 34.96
CA THR A 6 -17.80 -1.88 34.25
C THR A 6 -17.88 -2.22 32.75
N THR A 7 -18.96 -2.82 32.28
CA THR A 7 -19.13 -3.23 30.87
C THR A 7 -19.85 -2.19 30.01
N ALA A 8 -20.48 -1.18 30.61
CA ALA A 8 -21.21 -0.14 29.88
C ALA A 8 -20.29 0.94 29.26
N THR A 9 -19.07 1.13 29.77
CA THR A 9 -18.19 2.22 29.37
C THR A 9 -17.36 1.93 28.11
N ALA A 10 -16.98 0.67 27.87
CA ALA A 10 -16.18 0.30 26.70
C ALA A 10 -16.99 0.36 25.39
N ASP A 11 -18.27 -0.04 25.44
CA ASP A 11 -19.18 0.00 24.29
C ASP A 11 -19.61 1.44 23.94
N GLU A 12 -19.73 2.32 24.93
CA GLU A 12 -19.99 3.75 24.70
C GLU A 12 -18.76 4.48 24.14
N GLU A 13 -17.55 4.17 24.61
CA GLU A 13 -16.31 4.71 24.03
C GLU A 13 -16.08 4.23 22.58
N LEU A 14 -16.36 2.95 22.28
CA LEU A 14 -16.30 2.42 20.91
C LEU A 14 -17.31 3.09 19.96
N LYS A 15 -18.53 3.35 20.45
CA LYS A 15 -19.56 4.08 19.69
C LYS A 15 -19.23 5.56 19.52
N ALA A 16 -18.53 6.18 20.46
CA ALA A 16 -18.09 7.58 20.36
C ALA A 16 -16.92 7.76 19.36
N VAL A 17 -16.08 6.74 19.16
CA VAL A 17 -15.01 6.73 18.15
C VAL A 17 -15.54 6.36 16.75
N ALA A 18 -16.62 5.58 16.69
CA ALA A 18 -17.32 5.23 15.46
C ALA A 18 -18.28 6.35 15.01
N ASN A 19 -17.74 7.52 14.69
CA ASN A 19 -18.52 8.49 13.95
C ASN A 19 -18.65 7.95 12.52
N GLU A 20 -19.81 7.36 12.19
CA GLU A 20 -20.11 6.66 10.91
C GLU A 20 -19.94 7.54 9.66
N HIS A 21 -19.62 8.83 9.83
CA HIS A 21 -19.40 9.81 8.77
C HIS A 21 -17.95 10.23 8.55
N ASP A 22 -16.99 9.65 9.29
CA ASP A 22 -15.58 9.97 9.09
C ASP A 22 -15.01 9.22 7.88
N PHE A 23 -14.35 9.93 6.96
CA PHE A 23 -13.78 9.37 5.71
C PHE A 23 -12.94 8.11 5.96
N TRP A 24 -12.24 8.08 7.10
CA TRP A 24 -11.35 7.00 7.52
C TRP A 24 -12.07 5.70 7.91
N HIS A 25 -13.35 5.77 8.26
CA HIS A 25 -14.18 4.62 8.65
C HIS A 25 -15.22 4.26 7.58
N ALA A 26 -15.35 5.10 6.55
CA ALA A 26 -16.29 4.88 5.48
C ALA A 26 -15.75 3.85 4.47
N ASP A 27 -16.53 2.81 4.16
CA ASP A 27 -16.11 1.75 3.22
C ASP A 27 -15.79 2.27 1.80
N TRP A 28 -16.27 3.46 1.42
CA TRP A 28 -15.93 4.10 0.14
C TRP A 28 -14.53 4.72 0.13
N GLY A 29 -13.99 5.10 1.29
CA GLY A 29 -12.62 5.62 1.42
C GLY A 29 -11.58 4.62 0.92
N PHE A 30 -11.87 3.33 1.07
CA PHE A 30 -11.06 2.24 0.51
C PHE A 30 -10.87 2.38 -1.01
N VAL A 31 -11.94 2.67 -1.77
CA VAL A 31 -11.87 2.80 -3.24
C VAL A 31 -10.95 3.96 -3.63
N VAL A 32 -11.05 5.08 -2.91
CA VAL A 32 -10.21 6.26 -3.16
C VAL A 32 -8.75 5.97 -2.87
N ILE A 33 -8.45 5.28 -1.78
CA ILE A 33 -7.08 4.91 -1.41
C ILE A 33 -6.49 3.97 -2.46
N VAL A 34 -7.23 2.95 -2.89
CA VAL A 34 -6.78 2.02 -3.95
C VAL A 34 -6.55 2.76 -5.27
N ALA A 35 -7.40 3.72 -5.63
CA ALA A 35 -7.23 4.55 -6.81
C ALA A 35 -5.93 5.37 -6.76
N LEU A 36 -5.68 6.06 -5.65
CA LEU A 36 -4.47 6.87 -5.47
C LEU A 36 -3.19 6.00 -5.46
N MET A 37 -3.24 4.85 -4.80
CA MET A 37 -2.12 3.91 -4.76
C MET A 37 -1.83 3.32 -6.14
N SER A 38 -2.86 2.88 -6.85
CA SER A 38 -2.74 2.35 -8.22
C SER A 38 -2.18 3.40 -9.17
N ALA A 39 -2.61 4.65 -9.06
CA ALA A 39 -2.07 5.76 -9.82
C ALA A 39 -0.57 5.95 -9.55
N GLY A 40 -0.17 6.01 -8.27
CA GLY A 40 1.22 6.19 -7.87
C GLY A 40 2.13 5.05 -8.33
N VAL A 41 1.68 3.81 -8.15
CA VAL A 41 2.45 2.62 -8.54
C VAL A 41 2.60 2.52 -10.05
N PHE A 42 1.52 2.71 -10.80
CA PHE A 42 1.55 2.65 -12.26
C PHE A 42 2.40 3.79 -12.85
N ALA A 43 2.34 4.99 -12.26
CA ALA A 43 3.21 6.10 -12.62
C ALA A 43 4.69 5.81 -12.29
N GLY A 44 4.97 5.10 -11.19
CA GLY A 44 6.31 4.59 -10.88
C GLY A 44 6.85 3.64 -11.95
N THR A 45 5.99 2.77 -12.49
CA THR A 45 6.35 1.91 -13.63
C THR A 45 6.58 2.70 -14.91
N SER A 46 5.84 3.77 -15.14
CA SER A 46 6.10 4.70 -16.24
C SER A 46 7.48 5.36 -16.13
N MET A 47 7.84 5.80 -14.92
CA MET A 47 9.18 6.33 -14.64
C MET A 47 10.26 5.27 -14.88
N TYR A 48 10.02 4.03 -14.47
CA TYR A 48 10.95 2.93 -14.69
C TYR A 48 11.12 2.63 -16.19
N TYR A 49 10.01 2.61 -16.94
CA TYR A 49 10.03 2.35 -18.37
C TYR A 49 10.85 3.41 -19.14
N ASN A 50 10.71 4.69 -18.78
CA ASN A 50 11.36 5.80 -19.48
C ASN A 50 12.80 6.07 -19.01
N TYR A 51 13.05 5.97 -17.71
CA TYR A 51 14.28 6.45 -17.07
C TYR A 51 15.06 5.35 -16.32
N GLY A 52 14.51 4.13 -16.24
CA GLY A 52 15.13 3.00 -15.54
C GLY A 52 15.07 3.09 -14.00
N VAL A 53 14.34 4.06 -13.44
CA VAL A 53 14.23 4.31 -12.00
C VAL A 53 12.78 4.61 -11.60
N GLY A 54 12.44 4.40 -10.32
CA GLY A 54 11.12 4.77 -9.77
C GLY A 54 10.08 3.65 -9.69
N ALA A 55 10.48 2.39 -9.95
CA ALA A 55 9.60 1.24 -9.70
C ALA A 55 9.41 1.02 -8.19
N PHE A 56 8.16 0.85 -7.75
CA PHE A 56 7.81 0.54 -6.35
C PHE A 56 7.81 -0.97 -6.03
N ASN A 57 8.18 -1.78 -7.01
CA ASN A 57 8.03 -3.22 -7.01
C ASN A 57 9.25 -3.95 -6.46
N GLU A 58 9.04 -5.22 -6.08
CA GLU A 58 10.14 -6.14 -5.76
C GLU A 58 11.12 -6.30 -6.93
N VAL A 59 12.41 -6.33 -6.62
CA VAL A 59 13.50 -6.33 -7.61
C VAL A 59 13.38 -7.49 -8.59
N ALA A 60 12.98 -8.67 -8.12
CA ALA A 60 12.78 -9.85 -8.96
C ALA A 60 11.67 -9.65 -10.01
N ILE A 61 10.63 -8.89 -9.67
CA ILE A 61 9.47 -8.64 -10.53
C ILE A 61 9.81 -7.56 -11.56
N VAL A 62 10.52 -6.52 -11.12
CA VAL A 62 11.07 -5.49 -12.01
C VAL A 62 12.01 -6.10 -13.06
N ALA A 63 12.82 -7.10 -12.67
CA ALA A 63 13.70 -7.81 -13.59
C ALA A 63 12.93 -8.53 -14.71
N MET A 64 11.74 -9.07 -14.43
CA MET A 64 10.89 -9.68 -15.46
C MET A 64 10.37 -8.64 -16.47
N LEU A 65 9.97 -7.46 -16.00
CA LEU A 65 9.57 -6.37 -16.89
C LEU A 65 10.75 -5.87 -17.73
N LYS A 66 11.92 -5.72 -17.11
CA LYS A 66 13.16 -5.34 -17.79
C LYS A 66 13.53 -6.34 -18.89
N ALA A 67 13.40 -7.64 -18.63
CA ALA A 67 13.62 -8.68 -19.62
C ALA A 67 12.64 -8.56 -20.81
N GLY A 68 11.39 -8.17 -20.56
CA GLY A 68 10.43 -7.86 -21.62
C GLY A 68 10.80 -6.61 -22.42
N MET A 69 11.32 -5.57 -21.76
CA MET A 69 11.77 -4.34 -22.41
C MET A 69 12.99 -4.56 -23.31
N THR A 70 13.94 -5.41 -22.89
CA THR A 70 15.17 -5.67 -23.66
C THR A 70 15.00 -6.79 -24.69
N GLY A 71 14.23 -7.84 -24.35
CA GLY A 71 14.07 -9.04 -25.16
C GLY A 71 12.74 -9.14 -25.92
N GLY A 72 11.85 -8.16 -25.77
CA GLY A 72 10.54 -8.12 -26.44
C GLY A 72 9.50 -9.11 -25.91
N SER A 73 9.85 -9.99 -24.97
CA SER A 73 8.95 -10.98 -24.39
C SER A 73 8.42 -10.53 -23.03
N TYR A 74 7.23 -9.91 -23.05
CA TYR A 74 6.53 -9.48 -21.84
C TYR A 74 5.70 -10.60 -21.17
N GLY A 75 5.66 -11.80 -21.76
CA GLY A 75 4.75 -12.87 -21.35
C GLY A 75 4.95 -13.32 -19.89
N ALA A 76 6.20 -13.41 -19.42
CA ALA A 76 6.49 -13.79 -18.04
C ALA A 76 5.98 -12.76 -17.03
N ALA A 77 6.27 -11.47 -17.26
CA ALA A 77 5.80 -10.38 -16.41
C ALA A 77 4.27 -10.23 -16.43
N ALA A 78 3.66 -10.38 -17.61
CA ALA A 78 2.21 -10.34 -17.80
C ALA A 78 1.50 -11.49 -17.07
N ALA A 79 1.95 -12.74 -17.27
CA ALA A 79 1.35 -13.92 -16.63
C ALA A 79 1.53 -13.90 -15.11
N PHE A 80 2.72 -13.51 -14.64
CA PHE A 80 3.01 -13.42 -13.22
C PHE A 80 2.19 -12.32 -12.53
N GLY A 81 2.07 -11.13 -13.13
CA GLY A 81 1.23 -10.08 -12.56
C GLY A 81 -0.27 -10.35 -12.65
N ALA A 82 -0.74 -10.97 -13.75
CA ALA A 82 -2.14 -11.35 -13.91
C ALA A 82 -2.59 -12.41 -12.90
N SER A 83 -1.71 -13.34 -12.51
CA SER A 83 -2.05 -14.35 -11.51
C SER A 83 -2.32 -13.74 -10.13
N PHE A 84 -1.61 -12.65 -9.74
CA PHE A 84 -1.91 -11.93 -8.51
C PHE A 84 -3.26 -11.21 -8.55
N LEU A 85 -3.60 -10.57 -9.67
CA LEU A 85 -4.93 -9.96 -9.85
C LEU A 85 -6.04 -11.01 -9.80
N PHE A 86 -5.82 -12.17 -10.44
CA PHE A 86 -6.79 -13.26 -10.47
C PHE A 86 -6.94 -13.95 -9.11
N ALA A 87 -5.83 -14.20 -8.40
CA ALA A 87 -5.85 -14.76 -7.06
C ALA A 87 -6.71 -13.92 -6.12
N ARG A 88 -6.77 -12.60 -6.31
CA ARG A 88 -7.59 -11.70 -5.47
C ARG A 88 -9.07 -11.80 -5.75
N ILE A 89 -9.46 -12.08 -6.99
CA ILE A 89 -10.87 -12.40 -7.30
C ILE A 89 -11.28 -13.69 -6.58
N LEU A 90 -10.38 -14.68 -6.47
CA LEU A 90 -10.65 -15.96 -5.80
C LEU A 90 -10.62 -15.86 -4.26
N GLU A 91 -9.72 -15.08 -3.69
CA GLU A 91 -9.60 -14.85 -2.24
C GLU A 91 -10.73 -13.93 -1.70
N GLY A 92 -11.42 -13.21 -2.60
CA GLY A 92 -12.62 -12.45 -2.31
C GLY A 92 -12.41 -11.37 -1.24
N SER A 93 -13.09 -11.52 -0.12
CA SER A 93 -13.26 -10.46 0.86
C SER A 93 -12.19 -10.40 1.96
N LEU A 94 -11.31 -11.40 2.03
CA LEU A 94 -10.14 -11.39 2.94
C LEU A 94 -9.11 -10.29 2.63
N VAL A 95 -9.17 -9.69 1.44
CA VAL A 95 -8.00 -9.04 0.82
C VAL A 95 -8.03 -7.52 0.82
N GLY A 96 -9.06 -6.87 1.35
CA GLY A 96 -9.14 -5.40 1.40
C GLY A 96 -7.92 -4.71 2.03
N ILE A 97 -7.16 -5.37 2.90
CA ILE A 97 -5.92 -4.84 3.49
C ILE A 97 -4.63 -5.41 2.85
N LEU A 98 -4.70 -6.59 2.20
CA LEU A 98 -3.53 -7.27 1.58
C LEU A 98 -3.32 -6.95 0.11
N ASP A 99 -4.17 -6.09 -0.46
CA ASP A 99 -4.15 -5.76 -1.88
C ASP A 99 -2.87 -5.01 -2.30
N LEU A 100 -2.16 -4.39 -1.35
CA LEU A 100 -0.98 -3.55 -1.62
C LEU A 100 0.14 -4.32 -2.33
N GLY A 101 0.57 -5.48 -1.81
CA GLY A 101 1.74 -6.19 -2.34
C GLY A 101 1.49 -6.95 -3.64
N GLY A 102 0.48 -7.83 -3.64
CA GLY A 102 0.17 -8.68 -4.79
C GLY A 102 -0.50 -7.89 -5.92
N SER A 103 -1.74 -7.45 -5.71
CA SER A 103 -2.54 -6.83 -6.76
C SER A 103 -2.04 -5.47 -7.19
N ILE A 104 -1.70 -4.58 -6.25
CA ILE A 104 -1.34 -3.21 -6.60
C ILE A 104 0.10 -3.12 -7.06
N LEU A 105 1.08 -3.53 -6.25
CA LEU A 105 2.47 -3.52 -6.70
C LEU A 105 2.63 -4.50 -7.87
N THR A 106 2.40 -5.79 -7.68
CA THR A 106 2.75 -6.77 -8.74
C THR A 106 1.77 -6.78 -9.92
N GLY A 107 0.46 -6.77 -9.65
CA GLY A 107 -0.58 -6.81 -10.68
C GLY A 107 -0.67 -5.52 -11.49
N VAL A 108 -1.05 -4.42 -10.85
CA VAL A 108 -1.21 -3.10 -11.48
C VAL A 108 0.13 -2.48 -11.83
N GLY A 109 1.15 -2.63 -10.99
CA GLY A 109 2.47 -2.05 -11.23
C GLY A 109 3.29 -2.77 -12.29
N ILE A 110 3.14 -4.07 -12.51
CA ILE A 110 3.98 -4.79 -13.52
C ILE A 110 3.14 -5.60 -14.49
N GLY A 111 2.18 -6.39 -14.02
CA GLY A 111 1.34 -7.23 -14.86
C GLY A 111 0.60 -6.48 -15.95
N ILE A 112 -0.18 -5.46 -15.57
CA ILE A 112 -0.95 -4.65 -16.52
C ILE A 112 -0.03 -3.87 -17.47
N PRO A 113 1.03 -3.18 -17.01
CA PRO A 113 2.01 -2.56 -17.90
C PRO A 113 2.64 -3.55 -18.89
N ALA A 114 3.02 -4.76 -18.45
CA ALA A 114 3.56 -5.78 -19.34
C ALA A 114 2.55 -6.22 -20.40
N ILE A 115 1.26 -6.36 -20.04
CA ILE A 115 0.18 -6.64 -21.00
C ILE A 115 0.02 -5.48 -21.99
N LEU A 116 -0.02 -4.24 -21.51
CA LEU A 116 -0.18 -3.06 -22.37
C LEU A 116 1.00 -2.88 -23.33
N LEU A 117 2.22 -3.17 -22.87
CA LEU A 117 3.42 -3.14 -23.70
C LEU A 117 3.44 -4.30 -24.71
N SER A 118 2.91 -5.48 -24.35
CA SER A 118 2.84 -6.63 -25.26
C SER A 118 1.86 -6.43 -26.41
N VAL A 119 0.73 -5.76 -26.16
CA VAL A 119 -0.29 -5.46 -27.18
C VAL A 119 -0.02 -4.16 -27.96
N GLY A 120 1.09 -3.48 -27.68
CA GLY A 120 1.48 -2.26 -28.39
C GLY A 120 0.84 -0.96 -27.89
N ALA A 121 0.09 -0.99 -26.78
CA ALA A 121 -0.51 0.18 -26.12
C ALA A 121 0.52 0.99 -25.29
N LYS A 122 1.70 1.21 -25.87
CA LYS A 122 2.84 1.91 -25.25
C LYS A 122 2.49 3.30 -24.68
N PRO A 123 1.63 4.14 -25.32
CA PRO A 123 1.34 5.48 -24.80
C PRO A 123 0.76 5.49 -23.38
N LEU A 124 0.04 4.44 -22.98
CA LEU A 124 -0.55 4.32 -21.64
C LEU A 124 0.50 4.09 -20.55
N VAL A 125 1.68 3.54 -20.91
CA VAL A 125 2.78 3.28 -19.97
C VAL A 125 3.90 4.31 -20.11
N ALA A 126 4.18 4.79 -21.32
CA ALA A 126 5.30 5.69 -21.58
C ALA A 126 4.98 7.15 -21.24
N ASN A 127 3.73 7.60 -21.33
CA ASN A 127 3.36 8.96 -20.96
C ASN A 127 2.98 9.02 -19.48
N PHE A 128 3.73 9.78 -18.68
CA PHE A 128 3.51 9.88 -17.23
C PHE A 128 2.09 10.32 -16.86
N GLY A 129 1.52 11.30 -17.56
CA GLY A 129 0.17 11.79 -17.28
C GLY A 129 -0.90 10.75 -17.61
N LEU A 130 -0.77 10.06 -18.74
CA LEU A 130 -1.67 8.96 -19.11
C LEU A 130 -1.49 7.75 -18.21
N ALA A 131 -0.28 7.45 -17.77
CA ALA A 131 0.03 6.37 -16.84
C ALA A 131 -0.61 6.63 -15.47
N LEU A 132 -0.55 7.86 -14.98
CA LEU A 132 -1.22 8.27 -13.74
C LEU A 132 -2.74 8.08 -13.85
N LEU A 133 -3.34 8.53 -14.96
CA LEU A 133 -4.78 8.38 -15.20
C LEU A 133 -5.17 6.91 -15.37
N THR A 134 -4.38 6.13 -16.11
CA THR A 134 -4.61 4.69 -16.33
C THR A 134 -4.55 3.95 -15.00
N GLY A 135 -3.55 4.20 -14.17
CA GLY A 135 -3.44 3.64 -12.83
C GLY A 135 -4.62 4.03 -11.94
N ALA A 136 -5.06 5.30 -11.97
CA ALA A 136 -6.22 5.75 -11.20
C ALA A 136 -7.51 5.03 -11.61
N VAL A 137 -7.78 4.93 -12.92
CA VAL A 137 -8.97 4.25 -13.44
C VAL A 137 -8.96 2.76 -13.08
N LEU A 138 -7.82 2.09 -13.24
CA LEU A 138 -7.67 0.68 -12.85
C LEU A 138 -7.89 0.49 -11.35
N GLY A 139 -7.35 1.39 -10.53
CA GLY A 139 -7.54 1.36 -9.08
C GLY A 139 -8.99 1.60 -8.65
N ILE A 140 -9.73 2.49 -9.34
CA ILE A 140 -11.18 2.65 -9.11
C ILE A 140 -11.90 1.34 -9.45
N ILE A 141 -11.60 0.72 -10.59
CA ILE A 141 -12.25 -0.52 -11.01
C ILE A 141 -12.00 -1.64 -9.99
N ILE A 142 -10.73 -1.85 -9.60
CA ILE A 142 -10.36 -2.86 -8.60
C ILE A 142 -11.01 -2.55 -7.26
N GLY A 143 -10.93 -1.31 -6.79
CA GLY A 143 -11.52 -0.86 -5.53
C GLY A 143 -13.03 -1.07 -5.49
N VAL A 144 -13.74 -0.75 -6.58
CA VAL A 144 -15.20 -0.98 -6.70
C VAL A 144 -15.52 -2.47 -6.71
N ILE A 145 -14.78 -3.29 -7.45
CA ILE A 145 -14.99 -4.75 -7.46
C ILE A 145 -14.83 -5.32 -6.05
N ILE A 146 -13.73 -4.98 -5.36
CA ILE A 146 -13.48 -5.45 -3.99
C ILE A 146 -14.54 -4.92 -3.03
N PHE A 147 -14.94 -3.64 -3.15
CA PHE A 147 -16.01 -3.06 -2.35
C PHE A 147 -17.34 -3.81 -2.52
N LEU A 148 -17.73 -4.12 -3.76
CA LEU A 148 -18.94 -4.88 -4.04
C LEU A 148 -18.85 -6.30 -3.47
N VAL A 149 -17.74 -7.01 -3.68
CA VAL A 149 -17.51 -8.34 -3.12
C VAL A 149 -17.58 -8.31 -1.59
N ARG A 150 -16.97 -7.32 -0.93
CA ARG A 150 -17.08 -7.15 0.53
C ARG A 150 -18.52 -6.91 0.96
N LYS A 151 -19.25 -6.05 0.26
CA LYS A 151 -20.65 -5.71 0.58
C LYS A 151 -21.58 -6.91 0.46
N PHE A 152 -21.37 -7.78 -0.54
CA PHE A 152 -22.23 -8.95 -0.79
C PHE A 152 -21.78 -10.23 -0.06
N THR A 153 -20.50 -10.37 0.31
CA THR A 153 -19.95 -11.58 0.93
C THR A 153 -19.71 -11.45 2.44
N ILE A 154 -19.30 -10.28 2.97
CA ILE A 154 -18.91 -10.12 4.40
C ILE A 154 -20.09 -9.77 5.30
N ASN A 155 -21.06 -8.97 4.84
CA ASN A 155 -22.18 -8.50 5.68
C ASN A 155 -23.15 -9.61 6.16
N GLN A 156 -22.80 -10.89 5.99
CA GLN A 156 -23.52 -12.03 6.54
C GLN A 156 -22.72 -12.89 7.54
N SER A 157 -21.46 -12.56 7.84
CA SER A 157 -20.58 -13.44 8.64
C SER A 157 -20.00 -12.77 9.88
N ASN A 158 -20.41 -13.23 11.08
CA ASN A 158 -19.83 -12.88 12.38
C ASN A 158 -18.51 -13.65 12.66
N ALA A 159 -17.62 -13.77 11.68
CA ALA A 159 -16.35 -14.47 11.83
C ALA A 159 -15.18 -13.48 11.81
N THR A 160 -14.23 -13.62 12.73
CA THR A 160 -12.93 -12.94 12.68
C THR A 160 -12.26 -13.33 11.36
N PHE A 161 -12.30 -12.42 10.39
CA PHE A 161 -11.78 -12.69 9.06
C PHE A 161 -10.25 -12.58 9.08
N GLY A 162 -9.57 -13.29 8.18
CA GLY A 162 -8.10 -13.22 8.08
C GLY A 162 -7.57 -11.79 7.87
N ALA A 163 -8.41 -10.90 7.33
CA ALA A 163 -8.15 -9.47 7.21
C ALA A 163 -7.88 -8.77 8.56
N ASP A 164 -8.65 -9.09 9.61
CA ASP A 164 -8.47 -8.52 10.95
C ASP A 164 -7.17 -9.02 11.60
N VAL A 165 -6.88 -10.30 11.40
CA VAL A 165 -5.62 -10.93 11.84
C VAL A 165 -4.43 -10.28 11.13
N MET A 166 -4.52 -10.04 9.82
CA MET A 166 -3.46 -9.46 9.00
C MET A 166 -3.28 -7.95 9.26
N MET A 167 -4.35 -7.19 9.52
CA MET A 167 -4.24 -5.80 9.97
C MET A 167 -3.61 -5.70 11.36
N GLY A 168 -4.00 -6.60 12.27
CA GLY A 168 -3.42 -6.73 13.60
C GLY A 168 -1.93 -7.09 13.56
N ALA A 169 -1.58 -8.11 12.77
CA ALA A 169 -0.19 -8.52 12.55
C ALA A 169 0.63 -7.39 11.91
N GLY A 170 0.11 -6.71 10.89
CA GLY A 170 0.79 -5.57 10.25
C GLY A 170 1.05 -4.41 11.21
N ASN A 171 0.07 -4.06 12.06
CA ASN A 171 0.24 -3.02 13.08
C ASN A 171 1.27 -3.43 14.16
N GLN A 172 1.27 -4.69 14.56
CA GLN A 172 2.28 -5.24 15.49
C GLN A 172 3.68 -5.22 14.85
N THR A 173 3.83 -5.79 13.64
CA THR A 173 5.08 -5.77 12.87
C THR A 173 5.58 -4.35 12.64
N GLY A 174 4.69 -3.41 12.31
CA GLY A 174 5.03 -1.99 12.18
C GLY A 174 5.65 -1.45 13.48
N ARG A 175 5.07 -1.74 14.65
CA ARG A 175 5.66 -1.33 15.94
C ARG A 175 7.05 -1.92 16.16
N PHE A 176 7.33 -3.14 15.69
CA PHE A 176 8.66 -3.74 15.74
C PHE A 176 9.65 -3.13 14.75
N LEU A 177 9.19 -2.68 13.58
CA LEU A 177 10.05 -2.06 12.56
C LEU A 177 10.49 -0.63 12.93
N GLY A 178 9.70 0.10 13.73
CA GLY A 178 10.01 1.49 14.12
C GLY A 178 11.42 1.68 14.69
N PRO A 179 11.81 0.91 15.73
CA PRO A 179 13.17 0.96 16.26
C PRO A 179 14.26 0.61 15.24
N LEU A 180 14.01 -0.35 14.34
CA LEU A 180 14.96 -0.72 13.29
C LEU A 180 15.19 0.43 12.30
N ILE A 181 14.13 1.16 11.91
CA ILE A 181 14.23 2.34 11.04
C ILE A 181 15.09 3.44 11.69
N ILE A 182 14.93 3.67 13.00
CA ILE A 182 15.74 4.65 13.73
C ILE A 182 17.21 4.21 13.72
N LEU A 183 17.50 2.95 14.02
CA LEU A 183 18.86 2.42 13.99
C LEU A 183 19.48 2.56 12.59
N SER A 184 18.75 2.18 11.53
CA SER A 184 19.20 2.37 10.15
C SER A 184 19.46 3.84 9.81
N ALA A 185 18.60 4.77 10.24
CA ALA A 185 18.78 6.20 10.03
C ALA A 185 20.04 6.74 10.75
N VAL A 186 20.29 6.30 11.98
CA VAL A 186 21.50 6.65 12.74
C VAL A 186 22.76 6.13 12.03
N THR A 187 22.72 4.89 11.50
CA THR A 187 23.85 4.34 10.75
C THR A 187 24.13 5.09 9.45
N ALA A 188 23.10 5.69 8.83
CA ALA A 188 23.26 6.48 7.62
C ALA A 188 23.84 7.87 7.90
N SER A 189 23.36 8.57 8.94
CA SER A 189 23.85 9.89 9.33
C SER A 189 23.29 10.30 10.69
N ILE A 190 24.13 10.88 11.56
CA ILE A 190 23.74 11.31 12.92
C ILE A 190 22.57 12.32 12.87
N PRO A 191 22.62 13.42 12.07
CA PRO A 191 21.48 14.34 11.90
C PRO A 191 20.17 13.65 11.48
N ILE A 192 20.25 12.66 10.59
CA ILE A 192 19.09 11.91 10.10
C ILE A 192 18.53 11.00 11.20
N GLY A 193 19.41 10.34 11.95
CA GLY A 193 19.05 9.55 13.13
C GLY A 193 18.34 10.38 14.21
N ILE A 194 18.79 11.61 14.45
CA ILE A 194 18.12 12.55 15.37
C ILE A 194 16.73 12.91 14.85
N GLY A 195 16.60 13.25 13.56
CA GLY A 195 15.31 13.51 12.92
C GLY A 195 14.35 12.34 13.04
N SER A 196 14.83 11.12 12.74
CA SER A 196 14.07 9.89 12.86
C SER A 196 13.59 9.65 14.29
N THR A 197 14.45 9.87 15.28
CA THR A 197 14.11 9.70 16.70
C THR A 197 13.03 10.69 17.15
N ILE A 198 13.16 11.97 16.77
CA ILE A 198 12.18 13.02 17.13
C ILE A 198 10.83 12.73 16.45
N GLY A 199 10.84 12.39 15.16
CA GLY A 199 9.62 12.05 14.42
C GLY A 199 8.92 10.81 15.00
N ALA A 200 9.68 9.79 15.37
CA ALA A 200 9.18 8.61 16.06
C ALA A 200 8.57 8.94 17.42
N ALA A 201 9.24 9.76 18.23
CA ALA A 201 8.76 10.18 19.56
C ALA A 201 7.47 11.00 19.48
N LEU A 202 7.36 11.88 18.48
CA LEU A 202 6.16 12.69 18.25
C LEU A 202 4.97 11.81 17.82
N PHE A 203 5.19 10.85 16.93
CA PHE A 203 4.15 9.89 16.53
C PHE A 203 3.78 8.93 17.67
N TYR A 204 4.73 8.57 18.52
CA TYR A 204 4.46 7.83 19.75
C TYR A 204 3.55 8.61 20.70
N ALA A 205 3.83 9.90 20.93
CA ALA A 205 3.01 10.77 21.77
C ALA A 205 1.57 10.93 21.23
N TRP A 206 1.41 10.94 19.90
CA TRP A 206 0.09 10.99 19.24
C TRP A 206 -0.60 9.64 19.07
N LYS A 207 -0.06 8.55 19.65
CA LYS A 207 -0.59 7.19 19.47
C LYS A 207 -0.74 6.79 17.99
N LYS A 208 0.12 7.32 17.11
CA LYS A 208 0.18 7.03 15.68
C LYS A 208 1.33 6.03 15.40
N PRO A 209 1.37 5.38 14.22
CA PRO A 209 2.40 4.40 13.90
C PRO A 209 3.84 4.98 13.94
N ILE A 210 4.65 4.49 14.87
CA ILE A 210 6.06 4.91 15.10
C ILE A 210 6.91 4.86 13.81
N PRO A 211 6.82 3.83 12.94
CA PRO A 211 7.58 3.80 11.68
C PRO A 211 7.34 5.01 10.79
N GLY A 212 6.09 5.47 10.69
CA GLY A 212 5.74 6.61 9.86
C GLY A 212 6.42 7.89 10.35
N GLY A 213 6.38 8.12 11.67
CA GLY A 213 7.08 9.23 12.29
C GLY A 213 8.60 9.17 12.10
N ALA A 214 9.18 7.98 12.25
CA ALA A 214 10.60 7.75 12.04
C ALA A 214 11.04 8.10 10.61
N ILE A 215 10.29 7.64 9.59
CA ILE A 215 10.58 7.92 8.18
C ILE A 215 10.44 9.42 7.88
N ILE A 216 9.34 10.05 8.30
CA ILE A 216 9.10 11.47 8.04
C ILE A 216 10.20 12.33 8.70
N GLY A 217 10.55 12.03 9.95
CA GLY A 217 11.62 12.73 10.65
C GLY A 217 13.00 12.55 9.98
N ALA A 218 13.29 11.34 9.51
CA ALA A 218 14.50 11.05 8.74
C ALA A 218 14.52 11.82 7.40
N MET A 219 13.40 11.88 6.69
CA MET A 219 13.29 12.60 5.42
C MET A 219 13.49 14.11 5.58
N ILE A 220 12.88 14.72 6.59
CA ILE A 220 13.03 16.17 6.86
C ILE A 220 14.48 16.51 7.16
N MET A 221 15.14 15.76 8.05
CA MET A 221 16.54 16.03 8.37
C MET A 221 17.48 15.64 7.22
N GLY A 222 17.17 14.60 6.45
CA GLY A 222 17.93 14.20 5.26
C GLY A 222 17.87 15.24 4.13
N PHE A 223 16.80 16.02 4.05
CA PHE A 223 16.71 17.15 3.11
C PHE A 223 17.74 18.25 3.43
N PHE A 224 17.93 18.58 4.72
CA PHE A 224 18.90 19.59 5.15
C PHE A 224 20.33 19.06 5.25
N PHE A 225 20.49 17.76 5.52
CA PHE A 225 21.78 17.09 5.69
C PHE A 225 21.89 15.89 4.75
N PRO A 226 22.10 16.12 3.44
CA PRO A 226 22.16 15.05 2.45
C PRO A 226 23.38 14.16 2.69
N VAL A 227 23.16 12.85 2.71
CA VAL A 227 24.23 11.85 2.78
C VAL A 227 24.72 11.57 1.37
N LYS A 228 26.04 11.53 1.16
CA LYS A 228 26.60 10.97 -0.07
C LYS A 228 26.47 9.45 0.02
N LEU A 229 25.64 8.87 -0.85
CA LEU A 229 25.56 7.43 -1.08
C LEU A 229 26.88 6.90 -1.66
#